data_AF-A0A9E4AWK9-F1
#
_entry.id   AF-A0A9E4AWK9-F1
#
_cell.length_a   1.000
_cell.length_b   1.000
_cell.length_c   1.000
_cell.angle_alpha   90.00
_cell.angle_beta   90.00
_cell.angle_gamma   90.00
#
_symmetry.space_group_name_H-M   'P 1'
#
loop_
_entity.id
_entity.type
_entity.pdbx_description
1 polymer ?
#
loop_
_entity_poly.entity_id
_entity_poly.type
_entity_poly.pdbx_seq_one_letter_code
_entity_poly.pdbx_strand_id
1 'polypeptide(L)'
;MSYLKNILPICGLILLFFIASSSSAFAFSSGPPDERTGAPNEGTCAQVGCHTANDLNVSGGSLILTVPETYVPSEVYTIVVDLSRTGQSRWGFEMTALDADGASAGSFAVDAAGATQLSEANSKQYIKHTSIGTAQGTNDTHSWEFQWTAPDADIGPIIFYAAGNASNGNFNPIDDYIYTEQAESTPPVPIVVSLSLEIVGDTALSTMNAVEGVNYTLKVTNTGNMMDTVMLEASAEVGIEGSVLGALSDRSVELEAGADAEVMLKVAGDLFTTPGDYDINVTVTSETDNTMTAEVTTTTTIEALPPPPPPPTPWDVNGDGTVNIQDLVLVASEFGQSGEALKGDVNGDGTVNILDLVLVSSHFGEDTNAGQ
;
A
#
# COMPACT_ATOMS: atom_id res chain seq x y z
N MET A 1 -35.25 73.45 -75.97
CA MET A 1 -35.29 72.42 -77.04
C MET A 1 -34.46 71.24 -76.56
N SER A 2 -35.08 70.22 -75.97
CA SER A 2 -35.73 69.06 -76.60
C SER A 2 -34.74 67.93 -76.92
N TYR A 3 -34.89 66.83 -76.15
CA TYR A 3 -34.70 65.40 -76.46
C TYR A 3 -33.52 64.92 -77.35
N LEU A 4 -32.76 63.92 -76.87
CA LEU A 4 -32.97 62.51 -77.27
C LEU A 4 -32.19 61.49 -76.41
N LYS A 5 -32.74 60.27 -76.35
CA LYS A 5 -32.36 59.04 -75.61
C LYS A 5 -31.25 58.21 -76.31
N ASN A 6 -30.58 57.32 -75.54
CA ASN A 6 -30.31 55.87 -75.78
C ASN A 6 -29.12 55.37 -74.91
N ILE A 7 -29.30 54.64 -73.81
CA ILE A 7 -29.31 53.15 -73.59
C ILE A 7 -27.94 52.43 -73.81
N LEU A 8 -27.33 52.04 -72.65
CA LEU A 8 -26.40 50.96 -72.19
C LEU A 8 -25.64 50.01 -73.17
N PRO A 9 -24.61 49.22 -72.71
CA PRO A 9 -23.93 49.10 -71.39
C PRO A 9 -22.37 49.10 -71.50
N ILE A 10 -21.61 48.98 -70.39
CA ILE A 10 -20.34 48.20 -70.30
C ILE A 10 -19.80 48.20 -68.85
N CYS A 11 -19.49 46.97 -68.41
CA CYS A 11 -18.80 46.47 -67.22
C CYS A 11 -18.02 47.47 -66.34
N GLY A 12 -18.38 47.49 -65.05
CA GLY A 12 -17.50 47.97 -63.98
C GLY A 12 -16.51 46.87 -63.56
N LEU A 13 -15.23 47.10 -63.83
CA LEU A 13 -14.12 46.32 -63.28
C LEU A 13 -13.77 46.92 -61.91
N ILE A 14 -14.18 46.27 -60.81
CA ILE A 14 -13.76 46.63 -59.46
C ILE A 14 -12.37 46.01 -59.24
N LEU A 15 -11.34 46.86 -59.24
CA LEU A 15 -9.98 46.49 -58.89
C LEU A 15 -9.87 46.48 -57.35
N LEU A 16 -9.99 45.29 -56.75
CA LEU A 16 -9.73 45.06 -55.33
C LEU A 16 -8.22 45.01 -55.09
N PHE A 17 -7.67 46.07 -54.47
CA PHE A 17 -6.31 46.09 -53.96
C PHE A 17 -6.27 45.23 -52.69
N PHE A 18 -5.93 43.95 -52.81
CA PHE A 18 -5.54 43.12 -51.68
C PHE A 18 -4.12 43.50 -51.27
N ILE A 19 -3.98 44.30 -50.21
CA ILE A 19 -2.70 44.44 -49.52
C ILE A 19 -2.56 43.16 -48.69
N ALA A 20 -1.85 42.18 -49.23
CA ALA A 20 -1.39 41.04 -48.44
C ALA A 20 -0.33 41.58 -47.48
N SER A 21 -0.71 41.76 -46.21
CA SER A 21 0.23 41.97 -45.12
C SER A 21 1.08 40.71 -44.99
N SER A 22 2.22 40.67 -45.67
CA SER A 22 3.22 39.62 -45.48
C SER A 22 3.86 39.87 -44.12
N SER A 23 3.24 39.37 -43.05
CA SER A 23 3.92 39.20 -41.78
C SER A 23 5.13 38.30 -42.06
N SER A 24 6.32 38.88 -42.12
CA SER A 24 7.55 38.12 -42.28
C SER A 24 7.69 37.23 -41.04
N ALA A 25 7.35 35.96 -41.16
CA ALA A 25 7.69 34.97 -40.16
C ALA A 25 9.22 34.80 -40.24
N PHE A 26 9.93 35.28 -39.22
CA PHE A 26 11.34 34.95 -39.07
C PHE A 26 11.44 33.45 -38.80
N ALA A 27 11.80 32.67 -39.82
CA ALA A 27 12.10 31.26 -39.67
C ALA A 27 13.44 31.13 -38.94
N PHE A 28 13.41 30.98 -37.61
CA PHE A 28 14.61 30.78 -36.79
C PHE A 28 15.12 29.35 -36.89
N SER A 29 15.52 28.97 -38.11
CA SER A 29 16.14 27.66 -38.36
C SER A 29 17.47 27.46 -37.65
N SER A 30 18.02 28.50 -37.01
CA SER A 30 19.17 28.42 -36.12
C SER A 30 18.81 28.08 -34.69
N GLY A 31 17.53 27.82 -34.37
CA GLY A 31 17.01 27.53 -33.03
C GLY A 31 15.86 28.48 -32.66
N PRO A 32 14.83 28.02 -31.93
CA PRO A 32 13.67 28.82 -31.58
C PRO A 32 14.03 29.90 -30.54
N PRO A 33 13.19 30.95 -30.40
CA PRO A 33 13.23 31.79 -29.20
C PRO A 33 13.00 30.95 -27.94
N ASP A 34 13.64 31.35 -26.84
CA ASP A 34 13.42 30.70 -25.53
C ASP A 34 11.97 30.82 -25.07
N GLU A 35 11.60 30.00 -24.09
CA GLU A 35 10.28 29.98 -23.45
C GLU A 35 9.16 29.53 -24.41
N ARG A 36 9.46 28.53 -25.25
CA ARG A 36 8.54 27.95 -26.24
C ARG A 36 8.20 26.49 -25.97
N THR A 37 8.50 25.99 -24.78
CA THR A 37 8.34 24.59 -24.38
C THR A 37 6.90 24.21 -24.02
N GLY A 38 6.06 25.19 -23.67
CA GLY A 38 4.74 24.96 -23.07
C GLY A 38 4.76 24.68 -21.57
N ALA A 39 5.92 24.85 -20.90
CA ALA A 39 6.03 24.82 -19.44
C ALA A 39 5.12 25.88 -18.76
N PRO A 40 4.85 25.77 -17.45
CA PRO A 40 4.09 26.78 -16.72
C PRO A 40 4.60 28.21 -16.96
N ASN A 41 3.68 29.10 -17.32
CA ASN A 41 3.93 30.49 -17.71
C ASN A 41 4.69 30.71 -19.04
N GLU A 42 4.87 29.66 -19.84
CA GLU A 42 5.44 29.73 -21.19
C GLU A 42 4.35 29.45 -22.25
N GLY A 43 4.48 30.08 -23.42
CA GLY A 43 3.64 29.79 -24.58
C GLY A 43 4.34 28.84 -25.53
N THR A 44 3.67 28.37 -26.58
CA THR A 44 4.31 27.66 -27.70
C THR A 44 4.42 28.54 -28.93
N CYS A 45 5.21 28.13 -29.93
CA CYS A 45 5.26 28.83 -31.22
C CYS A 45 3.90 28.90 -31.95
N ALA A 46 2.95 28.01 -31.63
CA ALA A 46 1.57 28.07 -32.14
C ALA A 46 0.72 29.13 -31.44
N GLN A 47 1.08 29.54 -30.22
CA GLN A 47 0.30 30.49 -29.42
C GLN A 47 0.83 31.93 -29.53
N VAL A 48 2.11 32.11 -29.88
CA VAL A 48 2.73 33.45 -29.98
C VAL A 48 2.77 34.02 -31.40
N GLY A 49 2.03 33.44 -32.34
CA GLY A 49 1.85 34.01 -33.69
C GLY A 49 2.80 33.50 -34.78
N CYS A 50 3.62 32.47 -34.52
CA CYS A 50 4.59 31.98 -35.50
C CYS A 50 4.05 30.82 -36.36
N HIS A 51 3.47 29.78 -35.74
CA HIS A 51 2.95 28.58 -36.42
C HIS A 51 1.48 28.35 -36.04
N THR A 52 0.61 29.30 -36.38
CA THR A 52 -0.78 29.34 -35.91
C THR A 52 -1.80 28.74 -36.88
N ALA A 53 -1.33 28.08 -37.95
CA ALA A 53 -2.20 27.56 -39.01
C ALA A 53 -2.99 26.31 -38.57
N ASN A 54 -2.53 25.62 -37.53
CA ASN A 54 -3.09 24.38 -37.03
C ASN A 54 -3.24 24.43 -35.51
N ASP A 55 -4.20 23.67 -34.98
CA ASP A 55 -4.36 23.50 -33.54
C ASP A 55 -3.13 22.79 -32.93
N LEU A 56 -2.82 23.13 -31.67
CA LEU A 56 -1.77 22.47 -30.90
C LEU A 56 -2.09 20.96 -30.75
N ASN A 57 -1.08 20.11 -30.94
CA ASN A 57 -1.21 18.65 -30.82
C ASN A 57 -2.26 18.04 -31.77
N VAL A 58 -2.47 18.65 -32.95
CA VAL A 58 -3.39 18.07 -33.94
C VAL A 58 -2.96 16.64 -34.32
N SER A 59 -3.95 15.76 -34.49
CA SER A 59 -3.72 14.34 -34.81
C SER A 59 -2.91 14.14 -36.10
N GLY A 60 -2.27 12.97 -36.21
CA GLY A 60 -1.42 12.60 -37.35
C GLY A 60 0.09 12.80 -37.15
N GLY A 61 0.50 13.19 -35.95
CA GLY A 61 1.90 13.24 -35.51
C GLY A 61 1.99 13.12 -33.99
N SER A 62 3.20 13.05 -33.46
CA SER A 62 3.47 12.88 -32.02
C SER A 62 4.83 13.45 -31.63
N LEU A 63 4.93 13.95 -30.40
CA LEU A 63 6.17 14.21 -29.69
C LEU A 63 6.29 13.20 -28.55
N ILE A 64 7.40 12.48 -28.45
CA ILE A 64 7.65 11.48 -27.41
C ILE A 64 8.97 11.84 -26.73
N LEU A 65 8.98 11.79 -25.40
CA LEU A 65 10.14 12.06 -24.57
C LEU A 65 10.59 10.77 -23.89
N THR A 66 11.86 10.42 -24.03
CA THR A 66 12.50 9.37 -23.24
C THR A 66 13.39 10.03 -22.19
N VAL A 67 12.94 9.99 -20.93
CA VAL A 67 13.63 10.55 -19.75
C VAL A 67 13.70 9.47 -18.67
N PRO A 68 14.60 9.54 -17.67
CA PRO A 68 14.60 8.58 -16.58
C PRO A 68 13.32 8.69 -15.73
N GLU A 69 12.62 7.57 -15.49
CA GLU A 69 11.48 7.55 -14.54
C GLU A 69 11.93 7.91 -13.11
N THR A 70 13.14 7.47 -12.74
CA THR A 70 13.79 7.78 -11.46
C THR A 70 15.18 8.36 -11.70
N TYR A 71 15.45 9.55 -11.13
CA TYR A 71 16.78 10.15 -11.15
C TYR A 71 17.55 9.87 -9.86
N VAL A 72 18.85 9.62 -9.98
CA VAL A 72 19.79 9.57 -8.87
C VAL A 72 20.59 10.87 -8.88
N PRO A 73 20.77 11.56 -7.74
CA PRO A 73 21.51 12.81 -7.71
C PRO A 73 22.90 12.71 -8.36
N SER A 74 23.25 13.72 -9.16
CA SER A 74 24.49 13.81 -9.96
C SER A 74 24.67 12.78 -11.08
N GLU A 75 23.72 11.87 -11.30
CA GLU A 75 23.81 10.87 -12.37
C GLU A 75 23.52 11.51 -13.74
N VAL A 76 24.17 10.98 -14.78
CA VAL A 76 24.02 11.46 -16.16
C VAL A 76 23.13 10.51 -16.95
N TYR A 77 22.06 11.05 -17.53
CA TYR A 77 21.08 10.32 -18.31
C TYR A 77 21.09 10.74 -19.76
N THR A 78 20.87 9.77 -20.66
CA THR A 78 20.59 10.05 -22.07
C THR A 78 19.10 10.39 -22.22
N ILE A 79 18.82 11.53 -22.83
CA ILE A 79 17.49 12.01 -23.15
C ILE A 79 17.26 11.89 -24.65
N VAL A 80 16.09 11.39 -25.05
CA VAL A 80 15.68 11.33 -26.45
C VAL A 80 14.39 12.10 -26.65
N VAL A 81 14.37 12.96 -27.67
CA VAL A 81 13.19 13.70 -28.14
C VAL A 81 12.85 13.20 -29.52
N ASP A 82 11.73 12.48 -29.66
CA ASP A 82 11.25 11.91 -30.91
C ASP A 82 10.04 12.68 -31.43
N LEU A 83 10.14 13.24 -32.63
CA LEU A 83 9.06 13.98 -33.28
C LEU A 83 8.70 13.33 -34.62
N SER A 84 7.42 12.98 -34.77
CA SER A 84 6.91 12.37 -36.00
C SER A 84 5.68 13.10 -36.54
N ARG A 85 5.60 13.23 -37.87
CA ARG A 85 4.39 13.61 -38.60
C ARG A 85 4.56 13.30 -40.09
N THR A 86 3.65 12.49 -40.64
CA THR A 86 3.68 12.15 -42.07
C THR A 86 3.59 13.39 -42.96
N GLY A 87 4.42 13.44 -44.01
CA GLY A 87 4.44 14.51 -45.00
C GLY A 87 5.28 15.74 -44.60
N GLN A 88 5.90 15.72 -43.42
CA GLN A 88 6.85 16.75 -42.97
C GLN A 88 8.28 16.32 -43.27
N SER A 89 9.18 17.30 -43.40
CA SER A 89 10.56 17.05 -43.83
C SER A 89 11.60 17.93 -43.13
N ARG A 90 11.19 18.68 -42.12
CA ARG A 90 12.07 19.54 -41.34
C ARG A 90 11.55 19.69 -39.92
N TRP A 91 12.47 19.66 -38.97
CA TRP A 91 12.14 19.41 -37.58
C TRP A 91 12.70 20.51 -36.69
N GLY A 92 12.12 20.67 -35.51
CA GLY A 92 12.69 21.50 -34.46
C GLY A 92 12.09 21.14 -33.12
N PHE A 93 12.83 21.39 -32.05
CA PHE A 93 12.33 21.30 -30.69
C PHE A 93 12.96 22.37 -29.78
N GLU A 94 12.34 22.54 -28.62
CA GLU A 94 12.91 23.14 -27.42
C GLU A 94 12.41 22.37 -26.19
N MET A 95 13.27 22.22 -25.18
CA MET A 95 12.97 21.54 -23.92
C MET A 95 13.55 22.31 -22.73
N THR A 96 12.86 22.25 -21.60
CA THR A 96 13.35 22.66 -20.28
C THR A 96 13.01 21.58 -19.24
N ALA A 97 13.73 21.54 -18.12
CA ALA A 97 13.48 20.65 -17.00
C ALA A 97 13.32 21.49 -15.72
N LEU A 98 12.20 21.34 -15.03
CA LEU A 98 11.83 22.20 -13.91
C LEU A 98 11.48 21.40 -12.66
N ASP A 99 11.80 21.96 -11.49
CA ASP A 99 11.30 21.48 -10.20
C ASP A 99 9.84 21.95 -9.94
N ALA A 100 9.31 21.59 -8.78
CA ALA A 100 7.95 21.95 -8.35
C ALA A 100 7.72 23.47 -8.22
N ASP A 101 8.78 24.26 -7.98
CA ASP A 101 8.72 25.71 -7.87
C ASP A 101 8.91 26.40 -9.24
N GLY A 102 9.17 25.63 -10.29
CA GLY A 102 9.40 26.11 -11.65
C GLY A 102 10.83 26.61 -11.90
N ALA A 103 11.79 26.29 -11.04
CA ALA A 103 13.19 26.58 -11.23
C ALA A 103 13.88 25.47 -12.05
N SER A 104 14.99 25.81 -12.72
CA SER A 104 15.75 24.85 -13.54
C SER A 104 16.25 23.67 -12.70
N ALA A 105 15.99 22.45 -13.17
CA ALA A 105 16.36 21.20 -12.49
C ALA A 105 17.38 20.39 -13.31
N GLY A 106 18.58 20.24 -12.75
CA GLY A 106 19.69 19.57 -13.41
C GLY A 106 20.32 20.42 -14.52
N SER A 107 21.16 19.80 -15.34
CA SER A 107 21.85 20.48 -16.44
C SER A 107 21.91 19.63 -17.71
N PHE A 108 21.44 20.18 -18.82
CA PHE A 108 21.59 19.60 -20.15
C PHE A 108 23.01 19.78 -20.68
N ALA A 109 23.45 18.85 -21.52
CA ALA A 109 24.66 18.95 -22.31
C ALA A 109 24.34 18.74 -23.79
N VAL A 110 24.91 19.59 -24.64
CA VAL A 110 24.72 19.52 -26.10
C VAL A 110 25.27 18.20 -26.66
N ASP A 111 24.62 17.71 -27.71
CA ASP A 111 25.07 16.54 -28.45
C ASP A 111 26.37 16.80 -29.22
N ALA A 112 27.18 15.76 -29.39
CA ALA A 112 28.46 15.85 -30.09
C ALA A 112 28.33 16.08 -31.60
N ALA A 113 27.16 15.80 -32.20
CA ALA A 113 26.90 16.03 -33.62
C ALA A 113 26.51 17.49 -33.93
N GLY A 114 26.34 18.33 -32.90
CA GLY A 114 25.99 19.75 -33.03
C GLY A 114 24.55 19.96 -33.49
N ALA A 115 23.67 18.98 -33.30
CA ALA A 115 22.25 19.07 -33.60
C ALA A 115 21.46 19.91 -32.57
N THR A 116 22.04 20.14 -31.39
CA THR A 116 21.45 20.83 -30.25
C THR A 116 22.33 21.96 -29.74
N GLN A 117 21.72 22.90 -29.02
CA GLN A 117 22.39 24.02 -28.38
C GLN A 117 21.66 24.40 -27.08
N LEU A 118 22.36 25.16 -26.23
CA LEU A 118 21.84 25.67 -24.97
C LEU A 118 21.65 27.18 -24.99
N SER A 119 20.65 27.63 -24.26
CA SER A 119 20.40 29.02 -23.92
C SER A 119 19.76 29.11 -22.54
N GLU A 120 19.78 30.32 -21.97
CA GLU A 120 19.20 30.60 -20.67
C GLU A 120 18.31 31.84 -20.76
N ALA A 121 17.12 31.76 -20.20
CA ALA A 121 16.18 32.86 -20.07
C ALA A 121 15.41 32.71 -18.75
N ASN A 122 15.13 33.82 -18.05
CA ASN A 122 14.38 33.82 -16.80
C ASN A 122 14.85 32.78 -15.76
N SER A 123 16.17 32.57 -15.66
CA SER A 123 16.82 31.60 -14.77
C SER A 123 16.47 30.13 -15.05
N LYS A 124 15.97 29.84 -16.25
CA LYS A 124 15.75 28.48 -16.77
C LYS A 124 16.74 28.18 -17.88
N GLN A 125 17.16 26.92 -17.96
CA GLN A 125 17.94 26.41 -19.08
C GLN A 125 17.01 25.83 -20.15
N TYR A 126 17.35 26.09 -21.41
CA TYR A 126 16.67 25.53 -22.57
C TYR A 126 17.68 24.78 -23.44
N ILE A 127 17.35 23.54 -23.81
CA ILE A 127 18.03 22.81 -24.88
C ILE A 127 17.14 22.77 -26.10
N LYS A 128 17.71 23.08 -27.27
CA LYS A 128 16.94 23.25 -28.51
C LYS A 128 17.74 22.87 -29.73
N HIS A 129 17.04 22.67 -30.84
CA HIS A 129 17.67 22.33 -32.11
C HIS A 129 18.59 23.44 -32.65
N THR A 130 19.61 23.07 -33.42
CA THR A 130 20.39 23.95 -34.30
C THR A 130 19.92 23.84 -35.75
N SER A 131 20.52 24.59 -36.68
CA SER A 131 20.29 24.39 -38.10
C SER A 131 20.61 22.99 -38.60
N ILE A 132 21.66 22.37 -38.05
CA ILE A 132 22.01 20.96 -38.33
C ILE A 132 20.90 20.06 -37.79
N GLY A 133 20.47 20.31 -36.56
CA GLY A 133 19.39 19.58 -35.90
C GLY A 133 18.01 19.73 -36.54
N THR A 134 17.82 20.64 -37.50
CA THR A 134 16.54 20.67 -38.25
C THR A 134 16.38 19.48 -39.19
N ALA A 135 17.48 18.76 -39.48
CA ALA A 135 17.53 17.57 -40.31
C ALA A 135 16.71 17.69 -41.61
N GLN A 136 16.83 18.85 -42.27
CA GLN A 136 16.06 19.17 -43.46
C GLN A 136 16.21 18.11 -44.55
N GLY A 137 15.08 17.65 -45.08
CA GLY A 137 14.99 16.56 -46.06
C GLY A 137 14.81 15.17 -45.45
N THR A 138 14.84 15.04 -44.12
CA THR A 138 14.48 13.80 -43.43
C THR A 138 12.97 13.73 -43.32
N ASN A 139 12.35 12.72 -43.92
CA ASN A 139 10.89 12.62 -44.02
C ASN A 139 10.27 11.94 -42.80
N ASP A 140 9.06 12.39 -42.47
CA ASP A 140 8.09 11.79 -41.55
C ASP A 140 8.48 11.71 -40.06
N THR A 141 9.77 11.65 -39.71
CA THR A 141 10.23 11.61 -38.31
C THR A 141 11.66 12.11 -38.14
N HIS A 142 11.98 12.62 -36.95
CA HIS A 142 13.35 12.91 -36.51
C HIS A 142 13.49 12.83 -34.99
N SER A 143 14.74 12.61 -34.55
CA SER A 143 15.08 12.36 -33.15
C SER A 143 16.32 13.17 -32.77
N TRP A 144 16.31 13.75 -31.58
CA TRP A 144 17.49 14.34 -30.95
C TRP A 144 17.87 13.53 -29.71
N GLU A 145 19.16 13.23 -29.59
CA GLU A 145 19.73 12.53 -28.44
C GLU A 145 20.79 13.43 -27.80
N PHE A 146 20.68 13.65 -26.50
CA PHE A 146 21.61 14.48 -25.72
C PHE A 146 21.65 14.01 -24.27
N GLN A 147 22.54 14.58 -23.46
CA GLN A 147 22.69 14.19 -22.06
C GLN A 147 22.03 15.21 -21.13
N TRP A 148 21.53 14.73 -19.99
CA TRP A 148 21.06 15.53 -18.87
C TRP A 148 21.66 14.99 -17.58
N THR A 149 22.29 15.85 -16.80
CA THR A 149 22.80 15.52 -15.46
C THR A 149 21.77 15.92 -14.44
N ALA A 150 21.36 14.98 -13.58
CA ALA A 150 20.43 15.23 -12.50
C ALA A 150 21.01 16.23 -11.47
N PRO A 151 20.15 16.91 -10.68
CA PRO A 151 20.59 17.77 -9.58
C PRO A 151 21.53 17.05 -8.60
N ASP A 152 22.32 17.80 -7.83
CA ASP A 152 23.28 17.24 -6.87
C ASP A 152 22.63 16.71 -5.57
N ALA A 153 21.33 16.93 -5.40
CA ALA A 153 20.51 16.43 -4.30
C ALA A 153 19.14 15.95 -4.78
N ASP A 154 18.43 15.23 -3.90
CA ASP A 154 17.00 15.01 -4.05
C ASP A 154 16.26 16.34 -3.85
N ILE A 155 15.65 16.83 -4.93
CA ILE A 155 14.83 18.05 -4.94
C ILE A 155 13.35 17.76 -5.18
N GLY A 156 12.93 16.51 -5.02
CA GLY A 156 11.60 16.05 -5.37
C GLY A 156 11.40 15.86 -6.88
N PRO A 157 10.15 15.74 -7.34
CA PRO A 157 9.85 15.49 -8.75
C PRO A 157 10.35 16.59 -9.70
N ILE A 158 10.84 16.17 -10.86
CA ILE A 158 11.32 17.02 -11.95
C ILE A 158 10.44 16.78 -13.16
N ILE A 159 9.93 17.84 -13.78
CA ILE A 159 9.12 17.77 -14.98
C ILE A 159 9.89 18.34 -16.16
N PHE A 160 10.07 17.51 -17.18
CA PHE A 160 10.57 17.90 -18.50
C PHE A 160 9.41 18.40 -19.33
N TYR A 161 9.52 19.60 -19.88
CA TYR A 161 8.55 20.18 -20.81
C TYR A 161 9.22 20.36 -22.15
N ALA A 162 8.58 19.93 -23.23
CA ALA A 162 9.10 20.10 -24.57
C ALA A 162 8.02 20.50 -25.56
N ALA A 163 8.42 21.29 -26.54
CA ALA A 163 7.63 21.56 -27.73
C ALA A 163 8.43 21.21 -28.99
N GLY A 164 7.76 20.61 -29.97
CA GLY A 164 8.31 20.21 -31.27
C GLY A 164 7.57 20.88 -32.42
N ASN A 165 8.29 21.25 -33.48
CA ASN A 165 7.74 21.73 -34.74
C ASN A 165 8.03 20.75 -35.88
N ALA A 166 6.98 20.14 -36.42
CA ALA A 166 7.07 19.33 -37.63
C ALA A 166 6.65 20.19 -38.83
N SER A 167 7.63 20.55 -39.66
CA SER A 167 7.49 21.50 -40.77
C SER A 167 7.84 20.88 -42.12
N ASN A 168 7.30 21.46 -43.18
CA ASN A 168 7.51 20.98 -44.55
C ASN A 168 8.73 21.63 -45.23
N GLY A 169 9.40 22.57 -44.53
CA GLY A 169 10.61 23.24 -45.01
C GLY A 169 10.39 24.26 -46.15
N ASN A 170 9.15 24.64 -46.47
CA ASN A 170 8.83 25.56 -47.57
C ASN A 170 8.94 27.05 -47.21
N PHE A 171 9.41 27.37 -46.00
CA PHE A 171 9.53 28.73 -45.43
C PHE A 171 8.19 29.46 -45.21
N ASN A 172 7.09 28.72 -45.15
CA ASN A 172 5.75 29.22 -44.85
C ASN A 172 5.22 28.48 -43.60
N PRO A 173 4.71 29.18 -42.58
CA PRO A 173 4.17 28.53 -41.39
C PRO A 173 2.86 27.76 -41.62
N ILE A 174 2.26 27.86 -42.81
CA ILE A 174 1.13 27.02 -43.21
C ILE A 174 1.61 25.58 -43.40
N ASP A 175 0.85 24.63 -42.84
CA ASP A 175 1.19 23.21 -42.77
C ASP A 175 2.43 22.88 -41.93
N ASP A 176 2.75 23.75 -40.97
CA ASP A 176 3.63 23.43 -39.85
C ASP A 176 2.79 23.06 -38.62
N TYR A 177 3.29 22.11 -37.83
CA TYR A 177 2.51 21.47 -36.77
C TYR A 177 3.30 21.45 -35.47
N ILE A 178 2.71 22.05 -34.43
CA ILE A 178 3.32 22.13 -33.11
C ILE A 178 2.77 21.04 -32.20
N TYR A 179 3.69 20.34 -31.56
CA TYR A 179 3.43 19.34 -30.55
C TYR A 179 4.04 19.74 -29.23
N THR A 180 3.40 19.40 -28.12
CA THR A 180 3.96 19.54 -26.76
C THR A 180 3.81 18.23 -26.02
N GLU A 181 4.79 17.92 -25.20
CA GLU A 181 4.79 16.75 -24.33
C GLU A 181 5.48 17.10 -23.02
N GLN A 182 5.11 16.41 -21.95
CA GLN A 182 5.80 16.49 -20.67
C GLN A 182 6.08 15.11 -20.11
N ALA A 183 7.19 14.97 -19.39
CA ALA A 183 7.56 13.74 -18.72
C ALA A 183 8.11 14.04 -17.32
N GLU A 184 7.79 13.17 -16.36
CA GLU A 184 8.19 13.32 -14.97
C GLU A 184 9.32 12.35 -14.62
N SER A 185 10.29 12.84 -13.84
CA SER A 185 11.34 12.04 -13.21
C SER A 185 11.30 12.26 -11.71
N THR A 186 11.26 11.19 -10.94
CA THR A 186 11.16 11.24 -9.47
C THR A 186 12.47 10.83 -8.81
N PRO A 187 12.78 11.31 -7.60
CA PRO A 187 13.91 10.78 -6.83
C PRO A 187 13.64 9.32 -6.41
N PRO A 188 14.67 8.55 -6.02
CA PRO A 188 14.45 7.22 -5.47
C PRO A 188 13.61 7.31 -4.19
N VAL A 189 12.56 6.51 -4.10
CA VAL A 189 11.80 6.38 -2.84
C VAL A 189 12.73 5.74 -1.79
N PRO A 190 12.97 6.38 -0.64
CA PRO A 190 13.78 5.77 0.43
C PRO A 190 13.16 4.46 0.86
N ILE A 191 13.96 3.39 0.95
CA ILE A 191 13.49 2.10 1.46
C ILE A 191 13.15 2.27 2.95
N VAL A 192 11.92 1.92 3.33
CA VAL A 192 11.46 1.88 4.71
C VAL A 192 11.08 0.44 5.01
N VAL A 193 11.82 -0.18 5.93
CA VAL A 193 11.50 -1.48 6.51
C VAL A 193 10.92 -1.21 7.89
N SER A 194 9.67 -1.63 8.11
CA SER A 194 9.03 -1.53 9.42
C SER A 194 7.90 -2.53 9.54
N LEU A 195 7.70 -3.03 10.76
CA LEU A 195 6.72 -4.07 11.07
C LEU A 195 5.82 -3.62 12.21
N SER A 196 4.62 -4.17 12.27
CA SER A 196 3.81 -4.16 13.48
C SER A 196 3.25 -5.54 13.77
N LEU A 197 3.07 -5.83 15.06
CA LEU A 197 2.49 -7.06 15.54
C LEU A 197 1.43 -6.73 16.60
N GLU A 198 0.24 -7.28 16.45
CA GLU A 198 -0.83 -7.14 17.44
C GLU A 198 -1.60 -8.45 17.64
N ILE A 199 -2.30 -8.57 18.77
CA ILE A 199 -3.23 -9.68 19.02
C ILE A 199 -4.62 -9.24 18.61
N VAL A 200 -5.28 -10.06 17.79
CA VAL A 200 -6.69 -9.85 17.42
C VAL A 200 -7.57 -10.44 18.52
N GLY A 201 -8.24 -9.58 19.27
CA GLY A 201 -9.14 -9.97 20.36
C GLY A 201 -8.48 -9.89 21.73
N ASP A 202 -8.77 -10.85 22.60
CA ASP A 202 -8.32 -10.84 23.99
C ASP A 202 -6.85 -11.25 24.11
N THR A 203 -6.08 -10.48 24.88
CA THR A 203 -4.66 -10.75 25.13
C THR A 203 -4.43 -11.73 26.28
N ALA A 204 -5.47 -12.00 27.06
CA ALA A 204 -5.47 -12.94 28.17
C ALA A 204 -6.64 -13.92 28.05
N LEU A 205 -6.34 -15.22 28.08
CA LEU A 205 -7.32 -16.31 27.98
C LEU A 205 -7.06 -17.33 29.08
N SER A 206 -8.08 -18.12 29.44
CA SER A 206 -7.95 -19.17 30.45
C SER A 206 -8.46 -20.53 29.96
N THR A 207 -7.94 -21.60 30.57
CA THR A 207 -8.40 -22.97 30.33
C THR A 207 -8.19 -23.85 31.56
N MET A 208 -9.09 -24.80 31.79
CA MET A 208 -8.90 -25.90 32.75
C MET A 208 -8.18 -27.11 32.14
N ASN A 209 -8.00 -27.12 30.81
CA ASN A 209 -7.37 -28.23 30.08
C ASN A 209 -6.05 -27.76 29.47
N ALA A 210 -4.95 -27.91 30.22
CA ALA A 210 -3.63 -27.48 29.78
C ALA A 210 -3.18 -28.13 28.46
N VAL A 211 -3.55 -29.39 28.20
CA VAL A 211 -3.18 -30.12 26.97
C VAL A 211 -3.91 -29.58 25.73
N GLU A 212 -5.17 -29.19 25.89
CA GLU A 212 -5.94 -28.56 24.82
C GLU A 212 -5.43 -27.13 24.56
N GLY A 213 -5.16 -26.39 25.64
CA GLY A 213 -4.62 -25.04 25.59
C GLY A 213 -5.64 -24.00 25.15
N VAL A 214 -5.14 -22.88 24.63
CA VAL A 214 -5.91 -21.79 24.04
C VAL A 214 -5.27 -21.35 22.72
N ASN A 215 -6.01 -20.65 21.88
CA ASN A 215 -5.52 -20.10 20.62
C ASN A 215 -5.66 -18.58 20.63
N TYR A 216 -4.60 -17.90 20.23
CA TYR A 216 -4.58 -16.47 19.91
C TYR A 216 -4.43 -16.28 18.41
N THR A 217 -5.03 -15.23 17.89
CA THR A 217 -4.80 -14.76 16.52
C THR A 217 -3.86 -13.58 16.57
N LEU A 218 -2.71 -13.69 15.93
CA LEU A 218 -1.72 -12.63 15.77
C LEU A 218 -1.92 -11.98 14.42
N LYS A 219 -1.95 -10.65 14.36
CA LYS A 219 -1.93 -9.89 13.11
C LYS A 219 -0.55 -9.28 12.91
N VAL A 220 0.13 -9.74 11.86
CA VAL A 220 1.43 -9.24 11.42
C VAL A 220 1.19 -8.30 10.26
N THR A 221 1.75 -7.10 10.31
CA THR A 221 1.62 -6.11 9.23
C THR A 221 3.00 -5.65 8.79
N ASN A 222 3.25 -5.67 7.48
CA ASN A 222 4.36 -4.96 6.88
C ASN A 222 3.98 -3.48 6.73
N THR A 223 4.52 -2.63 7.59
CA THR A 223 4.26 -1.18 7.56
C THR A 223 5.30 -0.42 6.72
N GLY A 224 6.27 -1.14 6.16
CA GLY A 224 7.27 -0.64 5.23
C GLY A 224 6.70 -0.39 3.83
N ASN A 225 7.57 0.05 2.93
CA ASN A 225 7.21 0.41 1.55
C ASN A 225 7.72 -0.56 0.48
N MET A 226 8.24 -1.71 0.90
CA MET A 226 8.65 -2.80 0.02
C MET A 226 8.08 -4.12 0.53
N MET A 227 7.96 -5.10 -0.36
CA MET A 227 7.70 -6.48 0.03
C MET A 227 8.79 -6.96 1.00
N ASP A 228 8.38 -7.69 2.03
CA ASP A 228 9.30 -8.25 3.01
C ASP A 228 8.84 -9.63 3.49
N THR A 229 9.80 -10.48 3.84
CA THR A 229 9.54 -11.74 4.54
C THR A 229 9.72 -11.49 6.03
N VAL A 230 8.70 -11.82 6.80
CA VAL A 230 8.68 -11.60 8.24
C VAL A 230 8.80 -12.94 8.95
N MET A 231 9.86 -13.11 9.74
CA MET A 231 10.09 -14.28 10.58
C MET A 231 9.40 -14.12 11.92
N LEU A 232 8.78 -15.20 12.43
CA LEU A 232 8.09 -15.23 13.71
C LEU A 232 8.73 -16.24 14.65
N GLU A 233 8.93 -15.84 15.90
CA GLU A 233 9.45 -16.70 16.97
C GLU A 233 8.64 -16.52 18.25
N ALA A 234 8.26 -17.64 18.89
CA ALA A 234 7.67 -17.63 20.22
C ALA A 234 8.75 -17.92 21.28
N SER A 235 8.67 -17.26 22.43
CA SER A 235 9.64 -17.38 23.53
C SER A 235 9.72 -18.77 24.19
N ALA A 236 8.70 -19.63 23.99
CA ALA A 236 8.65 -20.97 24.57
C ALA A 236 8.21 -22.02 23.53
N GLU A 237 9.12 -22.40 22.63
CA GLU A 237 8.84 -23.41 21.58
C GLU A 237 9.29 -24.82 21.95
N VAL A 238 10.20 -24.96 22.92
CA VAL A 238 10.73 -26.25 23.38
C VAL A 238 10.56 -26.35 24.90
N GLY A 239 9.80 -27.35 25.33
CA GLY A 239 9.45 -27.55 26.74
C GLY A 239 10.20 -28.69 27.40
N ILE A 240 10.36 -28.56 28.72
CA ILE A 240 10.56 -29.69 29.64
C ILE A 240 9.20 -30.04 30.26
N GLU A 241 9.09 -31.23 30.85
CA GLU A 241 7.89 -31.69 31.54
C GLU A 241 7.34 -30.62 32.50
N GLY A 242 6.06 -30.25 32.35
CA GLY A 242 5.36 -29.19 33.08
C GLY A 242 5.38 -27.80 32.45
N SER A 243 6.06 -27.61 31.30
CA SER A 243 6.15 -26.30 30.62
C SER A 243 4.90 -25.97 29.79
N VAL A 244 4.60 -24.69 29.63
CA VAL A 244 3.64 -24.17 28.66
C VAL A 244 4.39 -23.67 27.42
N LEU A 245 3.93 -24.07 26.24
CA LEU A 245 4.56 -23.77 24.96
C LEU A 245 3.66 -22.97 24.05
N GLY A 246 4.26 -22.05 23.30
CA GLY A 246 3.67 -21.34 22.18
C GLY A 246 4.03 -22.00 20.87
N ALA A 247 3.04 -22.50 20.12
CA ALA A 247 3.21 -23.07 18.79
C ALA A 247 2.54 -22.16 17.76
N LEU A 248 3.33 -21.63 16.82
CA LEU A 248 2.85 -20.82 15.71
C LEU A 248 2.39 -21.70 14.54
N SER A 249 1.29 -21.33 13.87
CA SER A 249 0.85 -21.99 12.64
C SER A 249 1.87 -21.82 11.52
N ASP A 250 2.48 -20.64 11.45
CA ASP A 250 3.45 -20.22 10.45
C ASP A 250 4.59 -19.49 11.14
N ARG A 251 5.82 -19.78 10.70
CA ARG A 251 7.05 -19.18 11.24
C ARG A 251 7.64 -18.09 10.35
N SER A 252 7.05 -17.91 9.18
CA SER A 252 7.44 -16.93 8.19
C SER A 252 6.23 -16.53 7.35
N VAL A 253 6.07 -15.24 7.08
CA VAL A 253 5.03 -14.72 6.17
C VAL A 253 5.65 -13.72 5.19
N GLU A 254 5.33 -13.86 3.90
CA GLU A 254 5.73 -12.89 2.87
C GLU A 254 4.61 -11.87 2.70
N LEU A 255 4.94 -10.59 2.85
CA LEU A 255 3.96 -9.50 2.87
C LEU A 255 4.37 -8.38 1.92
N GLU A 256 3.46 -8.02 1.01
CA GLU A 256 3.56 -6.79 0.22
C GLU A 256 3.55 -5.54 1.14
N ALA A 257 4.02 -4.42 0.60
CA ALA A 257 4.00 -3.15 1.32
C ALA A 257 2.58 -2.78 1.80
N GLY A 258 2.42 -2.55 3.10
CA GLY A 258 1.14 -2.22 3.73
C GLY A 258 0.19 -3.41 3.92
N ALA A 259 0.57 -4.62 3.55
CA ALA A 259 -0.26 -5.82 3.72
C ALA A 259 -0.14 -6.41 5.13
N ASP A 260 -1.14 -7.19 5.51
CA ASP A 260 -1.19 -7.92 6.76
C ASP A 260 -1.57 -9.40 6.57
N ALA A 261 -1.17 -10.22 7.54
CA ALA A 261 -1.54 -11.62 7.64
C ALA A 261 -1.86 -12.01 9.08
N GLU A 262 -2.78 -12.95 9.23
CA GLU A 262 -3.10 -13.56 10.51
C GLU A 262 -2.31 -14.87 10.71
N VAL A 263 -1.67 -15.01 11.86
CA VAL A 263 -0.96 -16.22 12.28
C VAL A 263 -1.55 -16.71 13.59
N MET A 264 -1.84 -18.01 13.68
CA MET A 264 -2.39 -18.58 14.92
C MET A 264 -1.26 -18.95 15.88
N LEU A 265 -1.35 -18.48 17.12
CA LEU A 265 -0.51 -18.93 18.23
C LEU A 265 -1.34 -19.85 19.13
N LYS A 266 -0.98 -21.13 19.19
CA LYS A 266 -1.54 -22.07 20.17
C LYS A 266 -0.67 -22.10 21.41
N VAL A 267 -1.24 -21.80 22.57
CA VAL A 267 -0.55 -21.89 23.86
C VAL A 267 -1.10 -23.07 24.65
N ALA A 268 -0.25 -24.08 24.89
CA ALA A 268 -0.65 -25.32 25.56
C ALA A 268 0.46 -25.85 26.47
N GLY A 269 0.07 -26.46 27.57
CA GLY A 269 0.94 -27.21 28.47
C GLY A 269 0.86 -28.72 28.25
N ASP A 270 1.29 -29.47 29.25
CA ASP A 270 1.20 -30.93 29.30
C ASP A 270 0.42 -31.40 30.54
N LEU A 271 0.40 -32.71 30.78
CA LEU A 271 -0.31 -33.32 31.91
C LEU A 271 0.31 -32.97 33.28
N PHE A 272 1.50 -32.39 33.31
CA PHE A 272 2.24 -32.01 34.52
C PHE A 272 2.23 -30.50 34.76
N THR A 273 1.66 -29.72 33.83
CA THR A 273 1.51 -28.27 33.98
C THR A 273 0.64 -27.94 35.19
N THR A 274 1.17 -27.11 36.07
CA THR A 274 0.45 -26.64 37.26
C THR A 274 -0.49 -25.48 36.92
N PRO A 275 -1.54 -25.24 37.71
CA PRO A 275 -2.32 -24.01 37.59
C PRO A 275 -1.47 -22.76 37.79
N GLY A 276 -1.74 -21.71 37.00
CA GLY A 276 -0.99 -20.46 37.04
C GLY A 276 -1.11 -19.64 35.75
N ASP A 277 -0.51 -18.45 35.75
CA ASP A 277 -0.42 -17.57 34.58
C ASP A 277 0.89 -17.81 33.84
N TYR A 278 0.79 -17.92 32.51
CA TYR A 278 1.89 -18.21 31.62
C TYR A 278 1.96 -17.16 30.51
N ASP A 279 3.02 -16.36 30.52
CA ASP A 279 3.26 -15.36 29.48
C ASP A 279 4.07 -15.96 28.33
N ILE A 280 3.59 -15.73 27.10
CA ILE A 280 4.30 -16.07 25.87
C ILE A 280 4.54 -14.77 25.09
N ASN A 281 5.81 -14.40 24.95
CA ASN A 281 6.22 -13.36 24.02
C ASN A 281 6.34 -13.94 22.61
N VAL A 282 5.84 -13.23 21.61
CA VAL A 282 6.08 -13.49 20.20
C VAL A 282 6.81 -12.29 19.61
N THR A 283 7.92 -12.56 18.94
CA THR A 283 8.72 -11.57 18.23
C THR A 283 8.58 -11.82 16.74
N VAL A 284 8.35 -10.76 15.97
CA VAL A 284 8.50 -10.77 14.52
C VAL A 284 9.73 -9.96 14.11
N THR A 285 10.46 -10.45 13.11
CA THR A 285 11.71 -9.85 12.61
C THR A 285 11.68 -9.79 11.09
N SER A 286 12.08 -8.66 10.52
CA SER A 286 12.24 -8.53 9.08
C SER A 286 13.44 -9.36 8.59
N GLU A 287 13.27 -10.09 7.48
CA GLU A 287 14.37 -10.77 6.81
C GLU A 287 15.27 -9.77 6.05
N THR A 288 14.67 -8.68 5.54
CA THR A 288 15.40 -7.62 4.84
C THR A 288 16.29 -6.79 5.78
N ASP A 289 15.79 -6.45 6.98
CA ASP A 289 16.55 -5.76 8.02
C ASP A 289 16.30 -6.39 9.40
N ASN A 290 17.22 -7.24 9.82
CA ASN A 290 17.10 -7.98 11.08
C ASN A 290 17.15 -7.09 12.35
N THR A 291 17.39 -5.79 12.22
CA THR A 291 17.28 -4.84 13.34
C THR A 291 15.84 -4.36 13.54
N MET A 292 14.96 -4.57 12.56
CA MET A 292 13.55 -4.22 12.62
C MET A 292 12.74 -5.38 13.18
N THR A 293 12.28 -5.19 14.41
CA THR A 293 11.45 -6.17 15.13
C THR A 293 10.19 -5.53 15.71
N ALA A 294 9.16 -6.35 15.92
CA ALA A 294 7.99 -6.01 16.73
C ALA A 294 7.65 -7.18 17.65
N GLU A 295 7.12 -6.89 18.84
CA GLU A 295 6.84 -7.91 19.84
C GLU A 295 5.47 -7.74 20.47
N VAL A 296 4.87 -8.85 20.89
CA VAL A 296 3.63 -8.87 21.64
C VAL A 296 3.66 -9.98 22.67
N THR A 297 3.03 -9.77 23.82
CA THR A 297 2.92 -10.77 24.89
C THR A 297 1.47 -11.17 25.11
N THR A 298 1.21 -12.47 25.14
CA THR A 298 -0.07 -13.07 25.54
C THR A 298 0.05 -13.69 26.93
N THR A 299 -1.04 -13.71 27.71
CA THR A 299 -1.10 -14.40 29.01
C THR A 299 -2.14 -15.52 28.97
N THR A 300 -1.72 -16.77 29.21
CA THR A 300 -2.63 -17.92 29.36
C THR A 300 -2.71 -18.36 30.81
N THR A 301 -3.91 -18.35 31.39
CA THR A 301 -4.15 -18.86 32.74
C THR A 301 -4.60 -20.32 32.68
N ILE A 302 -3.81 -21.22 33.27
CA ILE A 302 -4.26 -22.59 33.56
C ILE A 302 -5.00 -22.57 34.90
N GLU A 303 -6.31 -22.80 34.86
CA GLU A 303 -7.15 -22.78 36.04
C GLU A 303 -6.99 -24.07 36.87
N ALA A 304 -7.04 -23.94 38.19
CA ALA A 304 -7.09 -25.10 39.07
C ALA A 304 -8.42 -25.84 38.85
N LEU A 305 -8.35 -27.17 38.79
CA LEU A 305 -9.57 -27.96 38.76
C LEU A 305 -10.42 -27.62 40.00
N PRO A 306 -11.74 -27.47 39.83
CA PRO A 306 -12.61 -27.26 40.97
C PRO A 306 -12.43 -28.43 41.96
N PRO A 307 -12.52 -28.16 43.27
CA PRO A 307 -12.45 -29.22 44.27
C PRO A 307 -13.49 -30.30 43.92
N PRO A 308 -13.13 -31.59 44.07
CA PRO A 308 -14.09 -32.65 43.85
C PRO A 308 -15.31 -32.40 44.75
N PRO A 309 -16.53 -32.66 44.27
CA PRO A 309 -17.71 -32.56 45.12
C PRO A 309 -17.52 -33.44 46.35
N PRO A 310 -17.99 -32.98 47.53
CA PRO A 310 -17.87 -33.74 48.76
C PRO A 310 -18.49 -35.13 48.59
N PRO A 311 -17.93 -36.17 49.24
CA PRO A 311 -18.52 -37.50 49.20
C PRO A 311 -19.99 -37.43 49.63
N PRO A 312 -20.89 -38.22 49.00
CA PRO A 312 -22.25 -38.30 49.48
C PRO A 312 -22.23 -38.80 50.93
N THR A 313 -23.11 -38.24 51.77
CA THR A 313 -23.36 -38.67 53.14
C THR A 313 -24.76 -39.25 53.23
N PRO A 314 -25.00 -40.50 52.77
CA PRO A 314 -26.33 -41.12 52.75
C PRO A 314 -27.04 -41.12 54.10
N TRP A 315 -26.28 -41.03 55.20
CA TRP A 315 -26.78 -41.04 56.56
C TRP A 315 -27.28 -39.68 57.08
N ASP A 316 -27.03 -38.58 56.36
CA ASP A 316 -27.74 -37.29 56.52
C ASP A 316 -28.90 -37.28 55.52
N VAL A 317 -30.04 -37.84 55.96
CA VAL A 317 -31.16 -38.21 55.09
C VAL A 317 -31.97 -36.97 54.69
N ASN A 318 -32.00 -35.95 55.55
CA ASN A 318 -32.68 -34.69 55.27
C ASN A 318 -31.78 -33.65 54.58
N GLY A 319 -30.46 -33.85 54.57
CA GLY A 319 -29.48 -32.96 53.94
C GLY A 319 -29.31 -31.64 54.70
N ASP A 320 -29.58 -31.62 56.01
CA ASP A 320 -29.51 -30.41 56.84
C ASP A 320 -28.10 -30.12 57.38
N GLY A 321 -27.14 -31.03 57.14
CA GLY A 321 -25.77 -30.88 57.57
C GLY A 321 -25.44 -31.57 58.89
N THR A 322 -26.38 -32.21 59.57
CA THR A 322 -26.13 -32.84 60.88
C THR A 322 -26.91 -34.13 61.06
N VAL A 323 -26.19 -35.23 61.27
CA VAL A 323 -26.79 -36.55 61.48
C VAL A 323 -27.41 -36.61 62.88
N ASN A 324 -28.73 -36.59 62.97
CA ASN A 324 -29.43 -36.55 64.24
C ASN A 324 -30.72 -37.37 64.24
N ILE A 325 -31.56 -37.16 65.26
CA ILE A 325 -32.82 -37.92 65.41
C ILE A 325 -33.78 -37.68 64.24
N GLN A 326 -33.68 -36.53 63.55
CA GLN A 326 -34.50 -36.22 62.40
C GLN A 326 -34.20 -37.15 61.22
N ASP A 327 -32.94 -37.53 61.01
CA ASP A 327 -32.56 -38.51 59.98
C ASP A 327 -33.06 -39.91 60.32
N LEU A 328 -32.92 -40.33 61.57
CA LEU A 328 -33.47 -41.60 62.05
C LEU A 328 -35.00 -41.66 61.92
N VAL A 329 -35.69 -40.54 62.16
CA VAL A 329 -37.14 -40.44 61.97
C VAL A 329 -37.51 -40.58 60.49
N LEU A 330 -36.71 -40.02 59.56
CA LEU A 330 -36.95 -40.19 58.13
C LEU A 330 -36.77 -41.65 57.69
N VAL A 331 -35.68 -42.32 58.10
CA VAL A 331 -35.51 -43.76 57.84
C VAL A 331 -36.66 -44.56 58.44
N ALA A 332 -37.05 -44.27 59.69
CA ALA A 332 -38.14 -44.97 60.35
C ALA A 332 -39.50 -44.74 59.68
N SER A 333 -39.71 -43.59 59.03
CA SER A 333 -40.95 -43.29 58.29
C SER A 333 -41.13 -44.16 57.04
N GLU A 334 -40.02 -44.68 56.49
CA GLU A 334 -39.98 -45.57 55.33
C GLU A 334 -39.74 -47.04 55.73
N PHE A 335 -39.70 -47.36 57.02
CA PHE A 335 -39.36 -48.70 57.50
C PHE A 335 -40.28 -49.80 56.96
N GLY A 336 -39.68 -50.84 56.38
CA GLY A 336 -40.38 -51.96 55.76
C GLY A 336 -40.84 -51.72 54.33
N GLN A 337 -40.52 -50.57 53.73
CA GLN A 337 -40.73 -50.31 52.31
C GLN A 337 -39.58 -50.89 51.47
N SER A 338 -39.89 -51.31 50.24
CA SER A 338 -38.92 -51.76 49.24
C SER A 338 -39.21 -51.10 47.90
N GLY A 339 -38.18 -50.72 47.16
CA GLY A 339 -38.31 -49.99 45.91
C GLY A 339 -37.05 -49.22 45.54
N GLU A 340 -37.08 -48.55 44.39
CA GLU A 340 -35.99 -47.68 43.96
C GLU A 340 -36.12 -46.30 44.59
N ALA A 341 -34.98 -45.65 44.88
CA ALA A 341 -34.89 -44.27 45.37
C ALA A 341 -35.63 -43.96 46.68
N LEU A 342 -35.71 -44.94 47.60
CA LEU A 342 -36.16 -44.70 48.98
C LEU A 342 -35.09 -43.88 49.71
N LYS A 343 -35.48 -42.77 50.33
CA LYS A 343 -34.53 -41.91 51.05
C LYS A 343 -34.01 -42.61 52.32
N GLY A 344 -34.82 -43.48 52.89
CA GLY A 344 -34.47 -44.29 54.05
C GLY A 344 -33.56 -45.48 53.73
N ASP A 345 -33.34 -45.84 52.46
CA ASP A 345 -32.46 -46.92 52.03
C ASP A 345 -31.03 -46.39 51.90
N VAL A 346 -30.41 -46.15 53.05
CA VAL A 346 -29.11 -45.47 53.13
C VAL A 346 -27.94 -46.39 52.76
N ASN A 347 -28.16 -47.71 52.75
CA ASN A 347 -27.16 -48.70 52.32
C ASN A 347 -27.31 -49.12 50.83
N GLY A 348 -28.43 -48.77 50.18
CA GLY A 348 -28.70 -49.01 48.76
C GLY A 348 -29.04 -50.47 48.43
N ASP A 349 -29.54 -51.26 49.38
CA ASP A 349 -29.88 -52.67 49.19
C ASP A 349 -31.30 -52.89 48.63
N GLY A 350 -32.08 -51.81 48.48
CA GLY A 350 -33.43 -51.79 47.93
C GLY A 350 -34.55 -52.00 48.96
N THR A 351 -34.23 -52.09 50.27
CA THR A 351 -35.22 -52.26 51.34
C THR A 351 -34.86 -51.52 52.62
N VAL A 352 -35.71 -50.59 53.04
CA VAL A 352 -35.51 -49.84 54.30
C VAL A 352 -35.78 -50.75 55.50
N ASN A 353 -34.73 -51.10 56.24
CA ASN A 353 -34.80 -52.01 57.37
C ASN A 353 -33.92 -51.56 58.55
N ILE A 354 -33.67 -52.46 59.50
CA ILE A 354 -32.90 -52.14 60.71
C ILE A 354 -31.44 -51.81 60.39
N LEU A 355 -30.90 -52.34 59.28
CA LEU A 355 -29.54 -52.06 58.84
C LEU A 355 -29.36 -50.60 58.43
N ASP A 356 -30.38 -49.97 57.84
CA ASP A 356 -30.38 -48.54 57.51
C ASP A 356 -30.41 -47.67 58.76
N LEU A 357 -31.27 -48.00 59.72
CA LEU A 357 -31.32 -47.31 61.01
C LEU A 357 -30.01 -47.43 61.79
N VAL A 358 -29.39 -48.62 61.77
CA VAL A 358 -28.10 -48.87 62.40
C VAL A 358 -27.00 -48.08 61.71
N LEU A 359 -27.04 -47.96 60.37
CA LEU A 359 -26.08 -47.18 59.61
C LEU A 359 -26.18 -45.69 59.96
N VAL A 360 -27.37 -45.09 59.93
CA VAL A 360 -27.57 -43.69 60.37
C VAL A 360 -27.15 -43.51 61.84
N SER A 361 -27.51 -44.45 62.72
CA SER A 361 -27.15 -44.38 64.15
C SER A 361 -25.63 -44.45 64.38
N SER A 362 -24.89 -45.14 63.51
CA SER A 362 -23.42 -45.25 63.64
C SER A 362 -22.69 -43.94 63.34
N HIS A 363 -23.36 -43.03 62.62
CA HIS A 363 -22.90 -41.68 62.28
C HIS A 363 -23.56 -40.59 63.13
N PHE A 364 -24.28 -40.95 64.20
CA PHE A 364 -25.07 -39.99 64.97
C PHE A 364 -24.21 -38.90 65.64
N GLY A 365 -24.56 -37.64 65.40
CA GLY A 365 -23.84 -36.46 65.88
C GLY A 365 -22.72 -35.99 64.94
N GLU A 366 -22.54 -36.60 63.78
CA GLU A 366 -21.63 -36.10 62.74
C GLU A 366 -22.18 -34.82 62.09
N ASP A 367 -21.28 -33.88 61.83
CA ASP A 367 -21.52 -32.69 61.01
C ASP A 367 -21.01 -33.00 59.60
N THR A 368 -21.94 -33.12 58.65
CA THR A 368 -21.64 -33.47 57.25
C THR A 368 -21.14 -32.27 56.44
N ASN A 369 -21.16 -31.06 57.03
CA ASN A 369 -20.57 -29.84 56.47
C ASN A 369 -19.16 -29.54 56.99
N ALA A 370 -18.67 -30.25 58.02
CA ALA A 370 -17.38 -29.99 58.66
C ALA A 370 -16.14 -30.28 57.78
N GLY A 371 -16.33 -30.67 56.52
CA GLY A 371 -15.28 -30.91 55.53
C GLY A 371 -15.52 -30.28 54.16
N GLN A 372 -16.46 -29.34 54.02
CA GLN A 372 -16.69 -28.56 52.79
C GLN A 372 -15.93 -27.23 52.78
#